data_AF-A0A955TY44-F1
#
_entry.id   AF-A0A955TY44-F1
#
_cell.length_a   1.000
_cell.length_b   1.000
_cell.length_c   1.000
_cell.angle_alpha   90.00
_cell.angle_beta   90.00
_cell.angle_gamma   90.00
#
_symmetry.space_group_name_H-M   'P 1'
#
loop_
_entity.id
_entity.type
_entity.pdbx_description
1 polymer ?
#
loop_
_entity_poly.entity_id
_entity_poly.type
_entity_poly.pdbx_seq_one_letter_code
_entity_poly.pdbx_strand_id
1 'polypeptide(L)'
;MTDITYIRTAEGWLYLAVVLDVCSRQVIGWSMQPTLGREVVSQAVLMAVWQRTSSQSVVLHSDRGTQYTAHEFQAFLHYHGIVSSMSGVGNSYDNAVAESFFGLLKRERVNRRRYDTRADARADVFDYIERFYNRQRCHSYTNGVAPAAYGKQPQNS
;
A
#
# COMPACT_ATOMS: atom_id res chain seq x y z
N MET A 1 4.79 4.55 -3.48
CA MET A 1 5.66 3.55 -2.82
C MET A 1 4.88 2.25 -2.59
N THR A 2 5.57 1.13 -2.39
CA THR A 2 4.97 -0.18 -2.07
C THR A 2 5.77 -0.92 -1.01
N ASP A 3 5.07 -1.58 -0.09
CA ASP A 3 5.67 -2.40 0.95
C ASP A 3 4.69 -3.51 1.41
N ILE A 4 5.20 -4.50 2.16
CA ILE A 4 4.47 -5.68 2.62
C ILE A 4 4.52 -5.77 4.14
N THR A 5 3.39 -6.11 4.74
CA THR A 5 3.33 -6.57 6.13
C THR A 5 2.60 -7.91 6.25
N TYR A 6 2.61 -8.48 7.44
CA TYR A 6 1.93 -9.73 7.74
C TYR A 6 1.02 -9.57 8.97
N ILE A 7 -0.09 -10.30 8.94
CA ILE A 7 -1.17 -10.26 9.92
C ILE A 7 -1.42 -11.69 10.41
N ARG A 8 -1.45 -11.88 11.74
CA ARG A 8 -1.65 -13.21 12.34
C ARG A 8 -3.13 -13.56 12.36
N THR A 9 -3.46 -14.76 11.93
CA THR A 9 -4.79 -15.40 12.04
C THR A 9 -4.62 -16.81 12.63
N ALA A 10 -5.69 -17.48 13.06
CA ALA A 10 -5.57 -18.85 13.56
C ALA A 10 -5.16 -19.84 12.43
N GLU A 11 -5.55 -19.58 11.18
CA GLU A 11 -5.16 -20.39 10.02
C GLU A 11 -3.72 -20.15 9.52
N GLY A 12 -2.99 -19.20 10.11
CA GLY A 12 -1.63 -18.81 9.73
C GLY A 12 -1.49 -17.33 9.40
N TRP A 13 -0.49 -17.00 8.59
CA TRP A 13 -0.24 -15.62 8.17
C TRP A 13 -1.12 -15.19 6.99
N LEU A 14 -1.58 -13.95 7.04
CA LEU A 14 -2.10 -13.20 5.90
C LEU A 14 -1.08 -12.11 5.54
N TYR A 15 -0.56 -12.15 4.33
CA TYR A 15 0.36 -11.15 3.80
C TYR A 15 -0.44 -10.04 3.13
N LEU A 16 -0.11 -8.79 3.45
CA LEU A 16 -0.73 -7.59 2.90
C LEU A 16 0.34 -6.77 2.20
N ALA A 17 0.21 -6.58 0.89
CA ALA A 17 0.94 -5.56 0.16
C ALA A 17 0.07 -4.31 0.02
N VAL A 18 0.67 -3.12 0.10
CA VAL A 18 0.00 -1.85 -0.18
C VAL A 18 0.82 -1.00 -1.12
N VAL A 19 0.13 -0.24 -1.96
CA VAL A 19 0.67 0.85 -2.76
C VAL A 19 0.09 2.14 -2.22
N LEU A 20 0.97 3.00 -1.74
CA LEU A 20 0.63 4.28 -1.14
C LEU A 20 1.12 5.41 -2.04
N ASP A 21 0.24 6.39 -2.25
CA ASP A 21 0.60 7.67 -2.83
C ASP A 21 1.38 8.51 -1.81
N VAL A 22 2.61 8.88 -2.15
CA VAL A 22 3.53 9.53 -1.20
C VAL A 22 3.03 10.93 -0.85
N CYS A 23 2.40 11.64 -1.78
CA CYS A 23 1.95 13.02 -1.56
C CYS A 23 0.71 13.09 -0.65
N SER A 24 -0.31 12.29 -0.93
CA SER A 24 -1.61 12.30 -0.23
C SER A 24 -1.67 11.34 0.96
N ARG A 25 -0.73 10.40 1.06
CA ARG A 25 -0.75 9.26 1.99
C ARG A 25 -1.90 8.29 1.74
N GLN A 26 -2.59 8.38 0.62
CA GLN A 26 -3.71 7.48 0.30
C GLN A 26 -3.19 6.10 -0.08
N VAL A 27 -3.83 5.04 0.42
CA VAL A 27 -3.65 3.69 -0.13
C VAL A 27 -4.42 3.63 -1.44
N ILE A 28 -3.70 3.60 -2.57
CA ILE A 28 -4.27 3.58 -3.92
C ILE A 28 -4.31 2.17 -4.51
N GLY A 29 -3.63 1.21 -3.88
CA GLY A 29 -3.65 -0.20 -4.22
C GLY A 29 -3.27 -1.05 -3.02
N TRP A 30 -3.74 -2.29 -2.97
CA TRP A 30 -3.49 -3.25 -1.92
C TRP A 30 -3.83 -4.67 -2.39
N SER A 31 -3.27 -5.68 -1.76
CA SER A 31 -3.60 -7.07 -2.04
C SER A 31 -3.26 -7.93 -0.84
N MET A 32 -4.03 -8.99 -0.65
CA MET A 32 -3.92 -9.88 0.49
C MET A 32 -3.82 -11.33 0.03
N GLN A 33 -2.77 -12.03 0.46
CA GLN A 33 -2.48 -13.41 0.05
C GLN A 33 -2.07 -14.29 1.24
N PRO A 34 -2.34 -15.61 1.21
CA PRO A 34 -1.95 -16.53 2.28
C PRO A 34 -0.45 -16.84 2.28
N THR A 35 0.27 -16.52 1.20
CA THR A 35 1.71 -16.78 1.02
C THR A 35 2.45 -15.51 0.58
N LEU A 36 3.72 -15.43 0.97
CA LEU A 36 4.62 -14.35 0.53
C LEU A 36 5.15 -14.68 -0.88
N GLY A 37 4.39 -14.30 -1.90
CA GLY A 37 4.75 -14.49 -3.31
C GLY A 37 4.63 -13.20 -4.11
N ARG A 38 5.15 -13.20 -5.34
CA ARG A 38 5.11 -12.04 -6.26
C ARG A 38 3.69 -11.49 -6.52
N GLU A 39 2.70 -12.36 -6.44
CA GLU A 39 1.31 -12.04 -6.76
C GLU A 39 0.72 -11.03 -5.79
N VAL A 40 1.11 -11.06 -4.51
CA VAL A 40 0.61 -10.09 -3.52
C VAL A 40 1.00 -8.67 -3.94
N VAL A 41 2.22 -8.47 -4.41
CA VAL A 41 2.68 -7.15 -4.88
C VAL A 41 2.05 -6.81 -6.22
N SER A 42 2.10 -7.74 -7.18
CA SER A 42 1.65 -7.49 -8.55
C SER A 42 0.18 -7.06 -8.60
N GLN A 43 -0.68 -7.72 -7.80
CA GLN A 43 -2.09 -7.37 -7.70
C GLN A 43 -2.32 -6.00 -7.03
N ALA A 44 -1.53 -5.65 -6.01
CA ALA A 44 -1.61 -4.33 -5.38
C ALA A 44 -1.23 -3.21 -6.36
N VAL A 45 -0.18 -3.41 -7.15
CA VAL A 45 0.26 -2.45 -8.18
C VAL A 45 -0.74 -2.38 -9.32
N LEU A 46 -1.29 -3.50 -9.77
CA LEU A 46 -2.32 -3.52 -10.81
C LEU A 46 -3.55 -2.72 -10.39
N MET A 47 -4.02 -2.88 -9.15
CA MET A 47 -5.12 -2.07 -8.64
C MET A 47 -4.77 -0.58 -8.62
N ALA A 48 -3.57 -0.22 -8.18
CA ALA A 48 -3.13 1.17 -8.20
C ALA A 48 -3.09 1.75 -9.62
N VAL A 49 -2.66 0.96 -10.61
CA VAL A 49 -2.69 1.36 -12.03
C VAL A 49 -4.11 1.65 -12.50
N TRP A 50 -5.07 0.77 -12.16
CA TRP A 50 -6.47 0.96 -12.57
C TRP A 50 -7.15 2.16 -11.91
N GLN A 51 -6.73 2.56 -10.72
CA GLN A 51 -7.26 3.75 -10.07
C GLN A 51 -6.68 5.07 -10.60
N ARG A 52 -5.66 5.02 -11.48
CA ARG A 52 -5.07 6.22 -12.05
C ARG A 52 -5.93 6.78 -13.17
N THR A 53 -6.22 8.08 -13.06
CA THR A 53 -6.86 8.87 -14.12
C THR A 53 -5.85 9.56 -15.05
N SER A 54 -4.57 9.62 -14.66
CA SER A 54 -3.49 10.29 -15.39
C SER A 54 -2.55 9.29 -16.08
N SER A 55 -2.22 9.59 -17.34
CA SER A 55 -1.27 8.86 -18.20
C SER A 55 0.21 9.24 -17.97
N GLN A 56 0.51 10.12 -17.02
CA GLN A 56 1.90 10.54 -16.74
C GLN A 56 2.73 9.38 -16.19
N SER A 57 4.02 9.31 -16.48
CA SER A 57 4.89 8.29 -15.87
C SER A 57 4.93 8.46 -14.36
N VAL A 58 4.74 7.36 -13.61
CA VAL A 58 4.80 7.36 -12.14
C VAL A 58 5.97 6.50 -11.68
N VAL A 59 6.65 6.96 -10.64
CA VAL A 59 7.75 6.22 -10.01
C VAL A 59 7.19 5.33 -8.90
N LEU A 60 7.40 4.02 -9.03
CA LEU A 60 7.11 3.07 -7.97
C LEU A 60 8.37 2.82 -7.14
N HIS A 61 8.37 3.35 -5.91
CA HIS A 61 9.39 3.06 -4.92
C HIS A 61 9.10 1.72 -4.22
N SER A 62 10.03 0.77 -4.29
CA SER A 62 9.97 -0.53 -3.60
C SER A 62 11.30 -0.87 -2.94
N ASP A 63 11.25 -1.56 -1.81
CA ASP A 63 12.45 -2.20 -1.25
C ASP A 63 12.91 -3.39 -2.10
N ARG A 64 14.20 -3.75 -1.96
CA ARG A 64 14.90 -4.77 -2.77
C ARG A 64 14.49 -6.23 -2.47
N GLY A 65 13.21 -6.47 -2.17
CA GLY A 65 12.69 -7.83 -2.08
C GLY A 65 12.84 -8.56 -3.42
N THR A 66 13.14 -9.87 -3.39
CA THR A 66 13.25 -10.72 -4.58
C THR A 66 11.97 -10.75 -5.42
N GLN A 67 10.84 -10.36 -4.83
CA GLN A 67 9.54 -10.20 -5.49
C GLN A 67 9.54 -9.04 -6.50
N TYR A 68 10.39 -8.03 -6.31
CA TYR A 68 10.45 -6.80 -7.11
C TYR A 68 11.52 -6.83 -8.21
N THR A 69 12.47 -7.76 -8.13
CA THR A 69 13.58 -7.90 -9.08
C THR A 69 13.31 -8.91 -10.20
N ALA A 70 12.16 -9.58 -10.19
CA ALA A 70 11.79 -10.55 -11.21
C ALA A 70 11.55 -9.87 -12.57
N HIS A 71 12.09 -10.45 -13.65
CA HIS A 71 11.99 -9.93 -15.02
C HIS A 71 10.54 -9.69 -15.45
N GLU A 72 9.62 -10.61 -15.13
CA GLU A 72 8.19 -10.47 -15.45
C GLU A 72 7.54 -9.27 -14.75
N PHE A 73 7.96 -8.95 -13.52
CA PHE A 73 7.44 -7.79 -12.80
C PHE A 73 7.95 -6.48 -13.42
N GLN A 74 9.22 -6.42 -13.82
CA GLN A 74 9.76 -5.26 -14.53
C GLN A 74 9.09 -5.06 -15.90
N ALA A 75 8.83 -6.14 -16.64
CA ALA A 75 8.07 -6.08 -17.89
C ALA A 75 6.64 -5.57 -17.68
N PHE A 76 5.96 -6.03 -16.61
CA PHE A 76 4.65 -5.55 -16.21
C PHE A 76 4.65 -4.04 -15.90
N LEU A 77 5.63 -3.55 -15.12
CA LEU A 77 5.75 -2.13 -14.81
C LEU A 77 5.98 -1.29 -16.07
N HIS A 78 6.88 -1.73 -16.94
CA HIS A 78 7.18 -1.06 -18.21
C HIS A 78 5.93 -0.96 -19.10
N TYR A 79 5.16 -2.06 -19.23
CA TYR A 79 3.92 -2.07 -20.01
C TYR A 79 2.90 -1.04 -19.51
N HIS A 80 2.85 -0.80 -18.21
CA HIS A 80 1.95 0.19 -17.59
C HIS A 80 2.56 1.59 -17.43
N GLY A 81 3.71 1.87 -18.05
CA GLY A 81 4.37 3.18 -17.97
C GLY A 81 4.84 3.55 -16.56
N ILE A 82 5.14 2.54 -15.73
CA ILE A 82 5.65 2.72 -14.37
C ILE A 82 7.18 2.54 -14.40
N VAL A 83 7.88 3.53 -13.84
CA VAL A 83 9.32 3.45 -13.63
C VAL A 83 9.57 2.90 -12.24
N SER A 84 10.25 1.75 -12.14
CA SER A 84 10.68 1.20 -10.85
C SER A 84 11.87 1.99 -10.33
N SER A 85 11.74 2.61 -9.16
CA SER A 85 12.89 3.17 -8.42
C SER A 85 13.15 2.30 -7.20
N MET A 86 14.15 1.41 -7.29
CA MET A 86 14.59 0.66 -6.13
C MET A 86 15.49 1.56 -5.28
N SER A 87 15.12 1.80 -4.03
CA SER A 87 15.96 2.52 -3.08
C SER A 87 17.33 1.84 -2.95
N GLY A 88 18.41 2.62 -2.96
CA GLY A 88 19.68 2.21 -2.38
C GLY A 88 19.52 2.07 -0.86
N VAL A 89 20.39 1.30 -0.20
CA VAL A 89 20.44 1.24 1.26
C VAL A 89 20.54 2.68 1.79
N GLY A 90 19.48 3.18 2.44
CA GLY A 90 19.48 4.51 3.09
C GLY A 90 18.43 5.54 2.66
N ASN A 91 17.47 5.26 1.77
CA ASN A 91 16.34 6.19 1.56
C ASN A 91 15.24 5.95 2.62
N SER A 92 15.51 6.40 3.85
CA SER A 92 14.66 6.24 5.02
C SER A 92 13.30 6.93 4.91
N TYR A 93 13.17 7.95 4.05
CA TYR A 93 11.96 8.75 3.96
C TYR A 93 10.80 7.98 3.32
N ASP A 94 11.04 7.30 2.19
CA ASP A 94 10.00 6.54 1.50
C ASP A 94 9.52 5.36 2.35
N ASN A 95 10.44 4.65 3.00
CA ASN A 95 10.08 3.55 3.89
C ASN A 95 9.29 4.03 5.12
N ALA A 96 9.63 5.19 5.69
CA ALA A 96 8.95 5.72 6.88
C ALA A 96 7.44 5.93 6.69
N VAL A 97 6.99 6.20 5.47
CA VAL A 97 5.57 6.40 5.19
C VAL A 97 4.82 5.07 5.25
N ALA A 98 5.41 4.00 4.72
CA ALA A 98 4.81 2.67 4.72
C ALA A 98 4.81 2.10 6.15
N GLU A 99 5.93 2.26 6.86
CA GLU A 99 6.05 1.92 8.28
C GLU A 99 5.01 2.65 9.12
N SER A 100 4.80 3.95 8.88
CA SER A 100 3.77 4.74 9.56
C SER A 100 2.37 4.17 9.31
N PHE A 101 2.00 3.90 8.05
CA PHE A 101 0.72 3.27 7.72
C PHE A 101 0.55 1.91 8.42
N PHE A 102 1.56 1.04 8.38
CA PHE A 102 1.46 -0.28 9.01
C PHE A 102 1.38 -0.21 10.53
N GLY A 103 2.15 0.69 11.16
CA GLY A 103 2.06 0.94 12.59
C GLY A 103 0.66 1.37 13.01
N LEU A 104 0.04 2.23 12.20
CA LEU A 104 -1.33 2.69 12.39
C LEU A 104 -2.37 1.56 12.26
N LEU A 105 -2.33 0.81 11.15
CA LEU A 105 -3.18 -0.34 10.90
C LEU A 105 -3.10 -1.35 12.06
N LYS A 106 -1.87 -1.67 12.49
CA LYS A 106 -1.65 -2.63 13.56
C LYS A 106 -2.20 -2.13 14.89
N ARG A 107 -1.89 -0.88 15.26
CA ARG A 107 -2.31 -0.30 16.54
C ARG A 107 -3.84 -0.17 16.66
N GLU A 108 -4.51 0.20 15.58
CA GLU A 108 -5.93 0.58 15.63
C GLU A 108 -6.90 -0.53 15.27
N ARG A 109 -6.41 -1.59 14.62
CA ARG A 109 -7.20 -2.75 14.23
C ARG A 109 -6.55 -4.06 14.67
N VAL A 110 -5.44 -4.43 14.05
CA VAL A 110 -4.88 -5.80 14.16
C VAL A 110 -4.56 -6.19 15.60
N ASN A 111 -3.90 -5.33 16.37
CA ASN A 111 -3.46 -5.64 17.74
C ASN A 111 -4.63 -5.73 18.74
N ARG A 112 -5.83 -5.30 18.36
CA ARG A 112 -7.02 -5.29 19.21
C ARG A 112 -7.96 -6.47 18.91
N ARG A 113 -7.60 -7.33 17.96
CA ARG A 113 -8.45 -8.42 17.48
C ARG A 113 -7.64 -9.70 17.33
N ARG A 114 -8.33 -10.82 17.51
CA ARG A 114 -7.86 -12.13 17.06
C ARG A 114 -8.73 -12.54 15.89
N TYR A 115 -8.11 -12.93 14.80
CA TYR A 115 -8.82 -13.43 13.62
C TYR A 115 -8.78 -14.95 13.61
N ASP A 116 -9.94 -15.57 13.56
CA ASP A 116 -10.04 -17.02 13.44
C ASP A 116 -9.68 -17.44 12.01
N THR A 117 -10.21 -16.74 11.01
CA THR A 117 -9.93 -17.04 9.59
C THR A 117 -9.16 -15.93 8.89
N ARG A 118 -8.50 -16.29 7.78
CA ARG A 118 -7.95 -15.30 6.85
C ARG A 118 -9.03 -14.46 6.19
N ALA A 119 -10.23 -15.00 6.00
CA ALA A 119 -11.34 -14.26 5.42
C ALA A 119 -11.79 -13.10 6.33
N ASP A 120 -11.88 -13.33 7.63
CA ASP A 120 -12.22 -12.30 8.61
C ASP A 120 -11.17 -11.18 8.63
N ALA A 121 -9.89 -11.56 8.64
CA ALA A 121 -8.79 -10.61 8.56
C ALA A 121 -8.83 -9.78 7.26
N ARG A 122 -9.14 -10.42 6.12
CA ARG A 122 -9.29 -9.73 4.83
C ARG A 122 -10.42 -8.71 4.86
N ALA A 123 -11.59 -9.10 5.36
CA ALA A 123 -12.75 -8.22 5.43
C ALA A 123 -12.49 -7.00 6.33
N ASP A 124 -11.85 -7.21 7.49
CA ASP A 124 -11.55 -6.12 8.43
C ASP A 124 -10.48 -5.16 7.90
N VAL A 125 -9.42 -5.70 7.29
CA VAL A 125 -8.36 -4.88 6.68
C VAL A 125 -8.90 -4.09 5.49
N PHE A 126 -9.74 -4.71 4.67
CA PHE A 126 -10.45 -4.03 3.58
C PHE A 126 -11.29 -2.86 4.11
N ASP A 127 -12.13 -3.10 5.11
CA ASP A 127 -12.97 -2.07 5.72
C ASP A 127 -12.11 -0.93 6.28
N TYR A 128 -11.02 -1.28 6.99
CA TYR A 128 -10.09 -0.28 7.50
C TYR A 128 -9.49 0.58 6.40
N ILE A 129 -8.98 -0.01 5.32
CA ILE A 129 -8.33 0.76 4.24
C ILE A 129 -9.35 1.64 3.51
N GLU A 130 -10.43 1.04 3.02
CA GLU A 130 -11.35 1.69 2.08
C GLU A 130 -12.37 2.62 2.76
N ARG A 131 -12.82 2.28 3.96
CA ARG A 131 -13.90 3.03 4.64
C ARG A 131 -13.37 3.95 5.72
N PHE A 132 -12.31 3.57 6.42
CA PHE A 132 -11.78 4.36 7.54
C PHE A 132 -10.55 5.18 7.15
N TYR A 133 -9.45 4.53 6.78
CA TYR A 133 -8.16 5.17 6.53
C TYR A 133 -8.23 6.16 5.37
N ASN A 134 -8.63 5.71 4.18
CA ASN A 134 -8.66 6.58 3.00
C ASN A 134 -9.70 7.71 3.12
N ARG A 135 -10.86 7.45 3.73
CA ARG A 135 -12.04 8.33 3.64
C ARG A 135 -12.33 9.19 4.87
N GLN A 136 -11.91 8.76 6.06
CA GLN A 136 -12.34 9.41 7.31
C GLN A 136 -11.17 9.85 8.20
N ARG A 137 -10.00 9.23 8.04
CA ARG A 137 -8.90 9.46 8.96
C ARG A 137 -8.15 10.75 8.64
N CYS A 138 -8.26 11.74 9.53
CA CYS A 138 -7.44 12.95 9.48
C CYS A 138 -5.96 12.62 9.75
N HIS A 139 -5.06 13.05 8.85
CA HIS A 139 -3.61 12.93 9.07
C HIS A 139 -3.02 14.30 9.44
N SER A 140 -2.12 14.33 10.43
CA SER A 140 -1.38 15.55 10.79
C SER A 140 -0.50 16.05 9.64
N TYR A 141 -0.03 15.15 8.77
CA TYR A 141 0.73 15.48 7.55
C TYR A 141 -0.12 16.13 6.45
N THR A 142 -1.45 15.96 6.46
CA THR A 142 -2.39 16.54 5.48
C THR A 142 -3.19 17.70 6.06
N ASN A 143 -2.65 18.40 7.07
CA ASN A 143 -3.35 19.46 7.80
C ASN A 143 -4.73 19.05 8.36
N GLY A 144 -4.89 17.77 8.74
CA GLY A 144 -6.12 17.26 9.34
C GLY A 144 -7.20 16.83 8.33
N VAL A 145 -6.87 16.67 7.05
CA VAL A 145 -7.82 16.23 6.01
C VAL A 145 -7.63 14.73 5.71
N ALA A 146 -8.71 14.00 5.39
CA ALA A 146 -8.62 12.60 5.00
C ALA A 146 -7.80 12.42 3.69
N PRO A 147 -7.01 11.33 3.54
CA PRO A 147 -6.14 11.11 2.38
C PRO A 147 -6.85 11.28 1.02
N ALA A 148 -8.04 10.69 0.86
CA ALA A 148 -8.82 10.78 -0.38
C ALA A 148 -9.38 12.19 -0.68
N ALA A 149 -9.43 13.07 0.33
CA ALA A 149 -9.85 14.46 0.17
C ALA A 149 -8.67 15.40 -0.13
N TYR A 150 -7.44 15.02 0.24
CA TYR A 150 -6.24 15.80 -0.08
C TYR A 150 -5.98 15.89 -1.59
N GLY A 151 -6.13 14.79 -2.32
CA GLY A 151 -5.96 14.74 -3.79
C GLY A 151 -6.98 15.56 -4.60
N LYS A 152 -8.00 16.15 -3.95
CA LYS A 152 -9.03 16.98 -4.61
C LYS A 152 -8.85 18.48 -4.40
N GLN A 153 -7.86 18.91 -3.62
CA GLN A 153 -7.55 20.34 -3.52
C GLN A 153 -6.69 20.76 -4.72
N PRO A 154 -7.05 21.85 -5.43
CA PRO A 154 -6.15 22.43 -6.41
C PRO A 154 -4.85 22.78 -5.69
N GLN A 155 -3.73 22.24 -6.17
CA GLN A 155 -2.42 22.69 -5.70
C GLN A 155 -2.30 24.15 -6.13
N ASN A 156 -2.45 25.06 -5.16
CA ASN A 156 -2.20 26.46 -5.41
C ASN A 156 -0.69 26.67 -5.59
N SER A 157 -0.33 26.91 -6.85
CA SER A 157 0.85 27.64 -7.37
C SER A 157 2.23 27.01 -7.20
#